data_AF-A0A2E7LSK5-F1
#
_entry.id   AF-A0A2E7LSK5-F1
#
_cell.length_a   1.000
_cell.length_b   1.000
_cell.length_c   1.000
_cell.angle_alpha   90.00
_cell.angle_beta   90.00
_cell.angle_gamma   90.00
#
_symmetry.space_group_name_H-M   'P 1'
#
loop_
_entity.id
_entity.type
_entity.pdbx_description
1 polymer ?
#
loop_
_entity_poly.entity_id
_entity_poly.type
_entity_poly.pdbx_seq_one_letter_code
_entity_poly.pdbx_strand_id
1 'polypeptide(L)'
;MAQLSTKIKLYCEANGVSNVDFMNDVMLQDDGQGAYIKEWNLDIAQPTDTQLSAQESAANTEEANNTVRATRRAAYGDIGDQLDEIYKDIDAWKARIKSVKDDNPKQ
;
A
#
# COMPACT_ATOMS: atom_id res chain seq x y z
N MET A 1 -12.45 -4.12 -7.31
CA MET A 1 -12.61 -2.70 -6.95
C MET A 1 -11.72 -2.47 -5.76
N ALA A 2 -10.96 -1.38 -5.78
CA ALA A 2 -10.04 -1.04 -4.71
C ALA A 2 -10.80 -0.64 -3.45
N GLN A 3 -10.17 -0.83 -2.29
CA GLN A 3 -10.70 -0.44 -1.00
C GLN A 3 -10.91 1.08 -0.95
N LEU A 4 -11.99 1.50 -0.28
CA LEU A 4 -12.29 2.93 -0.09
C LEU A 4 -11.13 3.64 0.64
N SER A 5 -10.54 3.00 1.64
CA SER A 5 -9.41 3.54 2.40
C SER A 5 -8.19 3.82 1.52
N THR A 6 -7.86 2.95 0.57
CA THR A 6 -6.75 3.17 -0.38
C THR A 6 -7.03 4.36 -1.30
N LYS A 7 -8.27 4.45 -1.82
CA LYS A 7 -8.67 5.59 -2.65
C LYS A 7 -8.60 6.91 -1.90
N ILE A 8 -9.02 6.93 -0.64
CA ILE A 8 -8.92 8.12 0.23
C ILE A 8 -7.46 8.47 0.49
N LYS A 9 -6.58 7.51 0.80
CA LYS A 9 -5.14 7.77 0.98
C LYS A 9 -4.54 8.46 -0.23
N LEU A 10 -4.80 7.95 -1.44
CA LEU A 10 -4.25 8.53 -2.67
C LEU A 10 -4.84 9.91 -2.98
N TYR A 11 -6.13 10.12 -2.72
CA TYR A 11 -6.74 11.44 -2.81
C TYR A 11 -6.08 12.44 -1.84
N CYS A 12 -5.93 12.06 -0.58
CA CYS A 12 -5.30 12.89 0.45
C CYS A 12 -3.85 13.22 0.08
N GLU A 13 -3.09 12.24 -0.38
CA GLU A 13 -1.70 12.41 -0.83
C GLU A 13 -1.61 13.42 -1.99
N ALA A 14 -2.50 13.30 -2.99
CA ALA A 14 -2.59 14.25 -4.10
C ALA A 14 -2.97 15.68 -3.66
N ASN A 15 -3.56 15.84 -2.47
CA ASN A 15 -3.94 17.12 -1.88
C ASN A 15 -3.02 17.53 -0.71
N GLY A 16 -1.83 16.92 -0.58
CA GLY A 16 -0.80 17.35 0.38
C GLY A 16 -0.87 16.70 1.77
N VAL A 17 -1.73 15.69 1.97
CA VAL A 17 -1.85 14.94 3.22
C VAL A 17 -1.27 13.54 3.03
N SER A 18 -0.02 13.35 3.43
CA SER A 18 0.76 12.12 3.12
C SER A 18 0.46 10.94 4.04
N ASN A 19 -0.18 11.16 5.19
CA ASN A 19 -0.52 10.11 6.14
C ASN A 19 -1.90 10.39 6.74
N VAL A 20 -2.86 9.52 6.43
CA VAL A 20 -4.24 9.61 6.94
C VAL A 20 -4.41 8.59 8.06
N ASP A 21 -4.75 9.05 9.25
CA ASP A 21 -5.16 8.22 10.37
C ASP A 21 -6.67 7.93 10.29
N PHE A 22 -7.03 6.67 10.02
CA PHE A 22 -8.43 6.27 9.90
C PHE A 22 -9.18 6.15 11.24
N MET A 23 -8.52 6.47 12.35
CA MET A 23 -9.14 6.56 13.68
C MET A 23 -9.42 8.00 14.11
N ASN A 24 -8.69 8.98 13.57
CA ASN A 24 -8.77 10.38 14.01
C ASN A 24 -9.05 11.36 12.86
N ASP A 25 -8.38 11.20 11.72
CA ASP A 25 -8.49 12.13 10.58
C ASP A 25 -9.71 11.83 9.72
N VAL A 26 -9.93 10.54 9.42
CA VAL A 26 -11.04 10.08 8.56
C VAL A 26 -11.61 8.81 9.14
N MET A 27 -12.80 8.85 9.72
CA MET A 27 -13.42 7.64 10.25
C MET A 27 -14.24 6.95 9.16
N LEU A 28 -13.91 5.69 8.88
CA LEU A 28 -14.71 4.84 8.00
C LEU A 28 -15.63 3.96 8.83
N GLN A 29 -16.84 3.75 8.31
CA GLN A 29 -17.82 2.83 8.89
C GLN A 29 -18.38 1.93 7.79
N ASP A 30 -18.72 0.70 8.14
CA ASP A 30 -19.43 -0.23 7.27
C ASP A 30 -20.57 -0.86 8.08
N ASP A 31 -21.80 -0.53 7.71
CA ASP A 31 -23.03 -1.02 8.35
C ASP A 31 -23.63 -2.24 7.62
N GLY A 32 -22.84 -2.92 6.78
CA GLY A 32 -23.24 -4.09 5.99
C GLY A 32 -23.66 -3.78 4.55
N GLN A 33 -23.50 -2.53 4.11
CA GLN A 33 -23.82 -2.05 2.76
C GLN A 33 -22.58 -1.56 2.00
N GLY A 34 -21.40 -1.72 2.60
CA GLY A 34 -20.13 -1.21 2.10
C GLY A 34 -19.63 -0.03 2.92
N ALA A 35 -18.31 0.11 2.96
CA ALA A 35 -17.66 1.18 3.70
C ALA A 35 -18.02 2.56 3.15
N TYR A 36 -18.21 3.53 4.05
CA TYR A 36 -18.42 4.94 3.75
C TYR A 36 -17.61 5.83 4.71
N ILE A 37 -17.44 7.10 4.34
CA ILE A 37 -16.82 8.11 5.21
C ILE A 37 -17.86 8.56 6.23
N LYS A 38 -17.66 8.21 7.49
CA LYS A 38 -18.51 8.63 8.61
C LYS A 38 -18.15 10.04 9.08
N GLU A 39 -16.86 10.30 9.25
CA GLU A 39 -16.34 11.58 9.74
C GLU A 39 -15.12 12.00 8.90
N TRP A 40 -14.99 13.30 8.70
CA TRP A 40 -13.92 13.93 7.94
C TRP A 40 -13.36 15.12 8.71
N ASN A 41 -12.17 14.95 9.27
CA ASN A 41 -11.51 15.92 10.16
C ASN A 41 -10.26 16.54 9.53
N LEU A 42 -10.07 16.39 8.22
CA LEU A 42 -8.95 17.00 7.48
C LEU A 42 -9.31 18.39 6.96
N ASP A 43 -8.31 19.28 6.86
CA ASP A 43 -8.49 20.65 6.32
C ASP A 43 -8.76 20.68 4.81
N ILE A 44 -8.40 19.62 4.09
CA ILE A 44 -8.73 19.47 2.67
C ILE A 44 -10.21 19.10 2.51
N ALA A 45 -10.81 19.43 1.37
CA ALA A 45 -12.19 19.05 1.09
C ALA A 45 -12.37 17.52 1.12
N GLN A 46 -13.52 17.06 1.62
CA GLN A 46 -13.91 15.65 1.46
C GLN A 46 -14.05 15.35 -0.05
N PRO A 47 -13.53 14.21 -0.53
CA PRO A 47 -13.57 13.89 -1.95
C PRO A 47 -15.00 13.60 -2.41
N THR A 48 -15.30 14.02 -3.64
CA THR A 48 -16.50 13.59 -4.36
C THR A 48 -16.34 12.16 -4.89
N ASP A 49 -17.46 11.50 -5.20
CA ASP A 49 -17.45 10.16 -5.81
C ASP A 49 -16.63 10.11 -7.11
N THR A 50 -16.65 11.18 -7.91
CA THR A 50 -15.84 11.29 -9.12
C THR A 50 -14.35 11.35 -8.81
N GLN A 51 -13.95 12.08 -7.77
CA GLN A 51 -12.55 12.15 -7.34
C GLN A 51 -12.07 10.82 -6.76
N LEU A 52 -12.91 10.10 -6.00
CA LEU A 52 -12.61 8.75 -5.54
C LEU A 52 -12.53 7.76 -6.71
N SER A 53 -13.45 7.85 -7.67
CA SER A 53 -13.46 7.00 -8.87
C SER A 53 -12.22 7.22 -9.74
N ALA A 54 -11.70 8.46 -9.79
CA ALA A 54 -10.46 8.77 -10.49
C ALA A 54 -9.23 8.06 -9.87
N GLN A 55 -9.27 7.72 -8.58
CA GLN A 55 -8.20 6.99 -7.89
C GLN A 55 -8.29 5.47 -8.07
N GLU A 56 -9.36 4.93 -8.67
CA GLU A 56 -9.62 3.49 -8.71
C GLU A 56 -8.47 2.69 -9.33
N SER A 57 -7.94 3.13 -10.49
CA SER A 57 -6.83 2.40 -11.13
C SER A 57 -5.56 2.43 -10.28
N ALA A 58 -5.19 3.59 -9.74
CA ALA A 58 -4.00 3.74 -8.91
C ALA A 58 -4.11 2.95 -7.60
N ALA A 59 -5.29 2.94 -6.99
CA ALA A 59 -5.57 2.18 -5.77
C ALA A 59 -5.49 0.67 -6.01
N ASN A 60 -6.04 0.17 -7.13
CA ASN A 60 -5.91 -1.25 -7.50
C ASN A 60 -4.42 -1.64 -7.69
N THR A 61 -3.63 -0.79 -8.36
CA THR A 61 -2.19 -0.99 -8.52
C THR A 61 -1.46 -1.03 -7.18
N GLU A 62 -1.78 -0.11 -6.26
CA GLU A 62 -1.14 -0.05 -4.95
C GLU A 62 -1.48 -1.27 -4.07
N GLU A 63 -2.72 -1.74 -4.09
CA GLU A 63 -3.15 -2.96 -3.39
C GLU A 63 -2.47 -4.22 -3.94
N ALA A 64 -2.40 -4.35 -5.27
CA ALA A 64 -1.67 -5.44 -5.91
C ALA A 64 -0.17 -5.39 -5.53
N ASN A 65 0.43 -4.20 -5.56
CA ASN A 65 1.82 -4.01 -5.18
C ASN A 65 2.08 -4.23 -3.68
N ASN A 66 1.10 -4.03 -2.81
CA ASN A 66 1.18 -4.38 -1.39
C ASN A 66 1.22 -5.89 -1.18
N THR A 67 0.43 -6.65 -1.93
CA THR A 67 0.50 -8.11 -1.95
C THR A 67 1.88 -8.58 -2.39
N VAL A 68 2.40 -8.04 -3.50
CA VAL A 68 3.76 -8.34 -4.00
C VAL A 68 4.83 -8.02 -2.95
N ARG A 69 4.73 -6.87 -2.27
CA ARG A 69 5.65 -6.51 -1.18
C ARG A 69 5.60 -7.52 -0.03
N ALA A 70 4.41 -8.00 0.34
CA ALA A 70 4.26 -9.03 1.36
C ALA A 70 4.91 -10.35 0.95
N THR A 71 4.65 -10.83 -0.27
CA THR A 71 5.26 -12.05 -0.81
C THR A 71 6.78 -11.96 -0.84
N ARG A 72 7.32 -10.83 -1.32
CA ARG A 72 8.77 -10.58 -1.33
C ARG A 72 9.39 -10.64 0.07
N ARG A 73 8.78 -9.97 1.06
CA ARG A 73 9.27 -9.99 2.45
C ARG A 73 9.34 -11.40 3.01
N ALA A 74 8.31 -12.21 2.77
CA ALA A 74 8.30 -13.62 3.18
C ALA A 74 9.39 -14.42 2.46
N ALA A 75 9.56 -14.21 1.15
CA ALA A 75 10.56 -14.90 0.33
C ALA A 75 12.01 -14.50 0.62
N TYR A 76 12.25 -13.32 1.20
CA TYR A 76 13.60 -12.92 1.63
C TYR A 76 14.13 -13.79 2.77
N GLY A 77 13.24 -14.36 3.58
CA GLY A 77 13.59 -15.24 4.70
C GLY A 77 14.01 -14.45 5.94
N ASP A 78 14.66 -15.15 6.87
CA ASP A 78 15.13 -14.55 8.12
C ASP A 78 16.19 -13.46 7.87
N ILE A 79 16.22 -12.45 8.74
CA ILE A 79 17.16 -11.34 8.60
C ILE A 79 18.59 -11.74 9.02
N GLY A 80 18.75 -12.66 9.97
CA GLY A 80 20.05 -13.19 10.38
C GLY A 80 20.72 -13.97 9.26
N ASP A 81 19.97 -14.84 8.58
CA ASP A 81 20.45 -15.58 7.40
C ASP A 81 20.87 -14.63 6.27
N GLN A 82 20.11 -13.55 6.05
CA GLN A 82 20.47 -12.52 5.07
C GLN A 82 21.78 -11.81 5.44
N LEU A 83 21.98 -11.46 6.70
CA LEU A 83 23.21 -10.79 7.15
C LEU A 83 24.43 -11.70 6.99
N ASP A 84 24.30 -12.99 7.31
CA ASP A 84 25.35 -13.98 7.13
C ASP A 84 25.66 -14.22 5.64
N GLU A 85 24.64 -14.30 4.77
CA GLU A 85 24.81 -14.39 3.32
C GLU A 85 25.52 -13.15 2.75
N ILE A 86 25.12 -11.94 3.17
CA ILE A 86 25.77 -10.68 2.75
C ILE A 86 27.25 -10.66 3.15
N TYR A 87 27.57 -11.10 4.37
CA TYR A 87 28.95 -11.15 4.86
C TYR A 87 29.81 -12.16 4.08
N LYS A 88 29.24 -13.31 3.73
CA LYS A 88 29.92 -14.36 2.97
C LYS A 88 30.12 -14.00 1.50
N ASP A 89 29.06 -13.52 0.84
CA ASP A 89 29.06 -13.16 -0.58
C ASP A 89 27.89 -12.21 -0.91
N ILE A 90 28.22 -10.92 -1.01
CA ILE A 90 27.23 -9.88 -1.33
C ILE A 90 26.63 -10.04 -2.73
N ASP A 91 27.37 -10.60 -3.70
CA ASP A 91 26.88 -10.72 -5.07
C ASP A 91 25.92 -11.91 -5.21
N ALA A 92 26.16 -13.00 -4.48
CA ALA A 92 25.20 -14.09 -4.33
C ALA A 92 23.88 -13.60 -3.70
N TRP A 93 23.97 -12.83 -2.60
CA TRP A 93 22.78 -12.22 -1.98
C TRP A 93 22.01 -11.32 -2.95
N LYS A 94 22.70 -10.43 -3.68
CA LYS A 94 22.07 -9.57 -4.70
C LYS A 94 21.37 -10.39 -5.78
N ALA A 95 21.99 -11.46 -6.27
CA ALA A 95 21.42 -12.33 -7.28
C ALA A 95 20.13 -13.01 -6.79
N ARG A 96 20.13 -13.51 -5.55
CA ARG A 96 18.94 -14.09 -4.91
C ARG A 96 17.82 -13.06 -4.76
N ILE A 97 18.12 -11.88 -4.22
CA ILE A 97 17.13 -10.79 -4.07
C ILE A 97 16.57 -10.35 -5.43
N LYS A 98 17.40 -10.33 -6.47
CA LYS A 98 16.94 -10.05 -7.83
C LYS A 98 15.96 -11.11 -8.32
N SER A 99 16.28 -12.40 -8.18
CA SER A 99 15.37 -13.49 -8.54
C SER A 99 14.02 -13.34 -7.86
N VAL A 100 13.99 -13.12 -6.55
CA VAL A 100 12.74 -12.91 -5.81
C VAL A 100 11.92 -11.73 -6.36
N LYS A 101 12.58 -10.65 -6.80
CA LYS A 101 11.89 -9.50 -7.39
C LYS A 101 11.39 -9.76 -8.81
N ASP A 102 12.15 -10.49 -9.61
CA ASP A 102 11.79 -10.88 -10.98
C ASP A 102 10.61 -11.86 -10.96
N ASP A 103 10.60 -12.83 -10.04
CA ASP A 103 9.53 -13.80 -9.84
C ASP A 103 8.24 -13.18 -9.29
N ASN A 104 8.35 -11.99 -8.69
CA ASN A 104 7.24 -11.27 -8.06
C ASN A 104 7.24 -9.81 -8.54
N PRO A 105 6.97 -9.52 -9.83
CA PRO A 105 7.04 -8.17 -10.37
C PRO A 105 5.92 -7.29 -9.81
N LYS A 106 6.19 -6.00 -9.70
CA LYS A 106 5.16 -5.01 -9.40
C LYS A 106 4.39 -4.65 -10.67
N GLN A 107 3.12 -4.30 -10.49
CA GLN A 107 2.24 -3.71 -11.50
C GLN A 107 2.64 -2.26 -11.74
#